data_AF-A0A2H3DAG8-F1
#
_entry.id   AF-A0A2H3DAG8-F1
#
_cell.length_a   1.000
_cell.length_b   1.000
_cell.length_c   1.000
_cell.angle_alpha   90.00
_cell.angle_beta   90.00
_cell.angle_gamma   90.00
#
_symmetry.space_group_name_H-M   'P 1'
#
loop_
_entity.id
_entity.type
_entity.pdbx_description
1 polymer ?
#
loop_
_entity_poly.entity_id
_entity_poly.type
_entity_poly.pdbx_seq_one_letter_code
_entity_poly.pdbx_strand_id
1 'polypeptide(L)'
;PNITLSKEDRISIASTALNKAVTMLNHINSPMISSDSNYEAGGTLYAQMAEFDRLTSRTTYKDTLKFYFTLAESVGPKFLNGQTYGYAAARAYTAYQNPDFLTLAATSWASARRYTISSEQAVTGTMETKQFTFASSCNCECH
;
A
#
# COMPACT_ATOMS: atom_id res chain seq x y z
N PRO A 1 0.29 28.00 -9.06
CA PRO A 1 1.74 27.76 -9.13
C PRO A 1 2.23 27.76 -10.58
N ASN A 2 3.17 28.65 -10.93
CA ASN A 2 3.78 28.66 -12.26
C ASN A 2 4.90 27.61 -12.29
N ILE A 3 4.76 26.56 -13.10
CA ILE A 3 5.78 25.52 -13.21
C ILE A 3 6.80 25.96 -14.26
N THR A 4 8.01 26.29 -13.81
CA THR A 4 9.10 26.80 -14.65
C THR A 4 9.99 25.71 -15.24
N LEU A 5 9.91 24.48 -14.71
CA LEU A 5 10.69 23.33 -15.19
C LEU A 5 10.00 22.62 -16.35
N SER A 6 10.81 22.08 -17.27
CA SER A 6 10.29 21.25 -18.36
C SER A 6 9.70 19.93 -17.82
N LYS A 7 8.92 19.23 -18.66
CA LYS A 7 8.42 17.88 -18.32
C LYS A 7 9.58 16.90 -18.10
N GLU A 8 10.60 16.93 -18.95
CA GLU A 8 11.74 16.01 -18.86
C GLU A 8 12.58 16.26 -17.60
N ASP A 9 12.80 17.53 -17.22
CA ASP A 9 13.52 17.85 -15.98
C ASP A 9 12.78 17.28 -14.76
N ARG A 10 11.45 17.43 -14.73
CA ARG A 10 10.62 16.89 -13.63
C ARG A 10 10.67 15.35 -13.58
N ILE A 11 10.64 14.70 -14.73
CA ILE A 11 10.76 13.23 -14.82
C ILE A 11 12.15 12.79 -14.32
N SER A 12 13.21 13.49 -14.73
CA SER A 12 14.59 13.20 -14.32
C SER A 12 14.79 13.35 -12.81
N ILE A 13 14.29 14.44 -12.24
CA ILE A 13 14.34 14.69 -10.79
C ILE A 13 13.60 13.59 -10.02
N ALA A 14 12.37 13.26 -10.46
CA ALA A 14 11.56 12.23 -9.81
C ALA A 14 12.20 10.84 -9.90
N SER A 15 12.72 10.46 -11.08
CA SER A 15 13.44 9.19 -11.26
C SER A 15 14.68 9.12 -10.38
N THR A 16 15.44 10.20 -10.27
CA THR A 16 16.64 10.28 -9.43
C THR A 16 16.29 10.09 -7.95
N ALA A 17 15.23 10.76 -7.48
CA ALA A 17 14.76 10.62 -6.11
C ALA A 17 14.29 9.18 -5.79
N LEU A 18 13.51 8.58 -6.69
CA LEU A 18 13.04 7.20 -6.54
C LEU A 18 14.20 6.20 -6.55
N ASN A 19 15.15 6.34 -7.47
CA ASN A 19 16.35 5.50 -7.51
C ASN A 19 17.15 5.63 -6.22
N LYS A 20 17.30 6.85 -5.69
CA LYS A 20 17.96 7.06 -4.40
C LYS A 20 17.23 6.34 -3.27
N ALA A 21 15.91 6.45 -3.20
CA ALA A 21 15.10 5.76 -2.20
C ALA A 21 15.25 4.22 -2.29
N VAL A 22 15.23 3.66 -3.51
CA VAL A 22 15.48 2.23 -3.77
C VAL A 22 16.86 1.80 -3.28
N THR A 23 17.90 2.58 -3.53
CA THR A 23 19.25 2.25 -3.02
C THR A 23 19.33 2.26 -1.50
N MET A 24 18.59 3.16 -0.85
CA MET A 24 18.52 3.21 0.62
C MET A 24 17.77 2.00 1.18
N LEU A 25 16.74 1.50 0.49
CA LEU A 25 16.06 0.25 0.87
C LEU A 25 16.97 -0.97 0.73
N ASN A 26 17.78 -1.04 -0.33
CA ASN A 26 18.66 -2.20 -0.58
C ASN A 26 19.88 -2.25 0.35
N HIS A 27 20.38 -1.11 0.82
CA HIS A 27 21.61 -1.03 1.63
C HIS A 27 21.42 -1.35 3.11
N ILE A 28 20.21 -1.23 3.61
CA ILE A 28 19.91 -1.48 5.01
C ILE A 28 19.25 -2.85 5.05
N ASN A 29 19.75 -3.78 5.86
CA ASN A 29 19.10 -5.07 6.16
C ASN A 29 17.77 -4.81 6.91
N SER A 30 16.83 -4.22 6.18
CA SER A 30 15.40 -4.02 6.38
C SER A 30 14.83 -3.42 7.67
N PRO A 31 15.40 -2.40 8.35
CA PRO A 31 14.70 -1.67 9.41
C PRO A 31 13.39 -1.01 8.94
N MET A 32 13.28 -0.67 7.64
CA MET A 32 12.03 -0.12 7.09
C MET A 32 10.91 -1.14 6.99
N ILE A 33 11.21 -2.42 6.79
CA ILE A 33 10.19 -3.47 6.72
C ILE A 33 10.05 -4.15 8.08
N SER A 34 11.08 -4.14 8.93
CA SER A 34 11.12 -4.85 10.21
C SER A 34 10.68 -4.04 11.44
N SER A 35 10.36 -2.74 11.30
CA SER A 35 9.78 -1.94 12.38
C SER A 35 8.38 -1.50 12.01
N ASP A 36 7.43 -1.70 12.93
CA ASP A 36 5.99 -1.41 12.71
C ASP A 36 5.75 0.04 12.23
N SER A 37 6.57 1.00 12.70
CA SER A 37 6.43 2.40 12.31
C SER A 37 6.87 2.72 10.87
N ASN A 38 7.73 1.90 10.26
CA ASN A 38 8.24 2.13 8.91
C ASN A 38 7.62 1.21 7.85
N TYR A 39 6.93 0.15 8.29
CA TYR A 39 6.31 -0.83 7.40
C TYR A 39 5.32 -0.16 6.43
N GLU A 40 4.48 0.77 6.90
CA GLU A 40 3.53 1.48 6.02
C GLU A 40 4.21 2.42 5.02
N ALA A 41 5.36 3.00 5.38
CA ALA A 41 6.13 3.89 4.51
C ALA A 41 6.67 3.15 3.28
N GLY A 42 7.01 1.86 3.43
CA GLY A 42 7.37 0.98 2.32
C GLY A 42 6.28 0.90 1.25
N GLY A 43 5.04 0.63 1.65
CA GLY A 43 3.90 0.58 0.73
C GLY A 43 3.68 1.90 -0.03
N THR A 44 3.89 3.04 0.64
CA THR A 44 3.78 4.36 -0.01
C THR A 44 4.82 4.54 -1.11
N LEU A 45 6.09 4.19 -0.84
CA LEU A 45 7.15 4.25 -1.84
C LEU A 45 6.86 3.31 -3.02
N TYR A 46 6.32 2.11 -2.77
CA TYR A 46 6.00 1.15 -3.82
C TYR A 46 4.91 1.72 -4.76
N ALA A 47 3.91 2.38 -4.20
CA ALA A 47 2.88 3.05 -4.97
C ALA A 47 3.45 4.18 -5.84
N GLN A 48 4.41 4.95 -5.32
CA GLN A 48 5.07 6.03 -6.07
C GLN A 48 5.90 5.48 -7.24
N MET A 49 6.63 4.37 -7.03
CA MET A 49 7.39 3.70 -8.08
C MET A 49 6.48 3.23 -9.22
N ALA A 50 5.38 2.54 -8.88
CA ALA A 50 4.40 2.08 -9.86
C ALA A 50 3.74 3.25 -10.62
N GLU A 51 3.36 4.32 -9.90
CA GLU A 51 2.72 5.48 -10.52
C GLU A 51 3.67 6.27 -11.42
N PHE A 52 4.94 6.37 -11.04
CA PHE A 52 5.96 6.98 -11.90
C PHE A 52 6.11 6.21 -13.22
N ASP A 53 6.23 4.90 -13.14
CA ASP A 53 6.29 4.03 -14.31
C ASP A 53 5.03 4.17 -15.18
N ARG A 54 3.84 4.19 -14.57
CA ARG A 54 2.58 4.44 -15.28
C ARG A 54 2.56 5.78 -16.01
N LEU A 55 2.93 6.86 -15.32
CA LEU A 55 2.91 8.23 -15.85
C LEU A 55 3.97 8.47 -16.94
N THR A 56 5.06 7.71 -16.90
CA THR A 56 6.14 7.79 -17.87
C THR A 56 6.08 6.70 -18.95
N SER A 57 5.08 5.81 -18.86
CA SER A 57 4.95 4.62 -19.74
C SER A 57 6.20 3.75 -19.74
N ARG A 58 6.81 3.57 -18.56
CA ARG A 58 8.00 2.77 -18.31
C ARG A 58 7.68 1.57 -17.43
N THR A 59 8.62 0.64 -17.35
CA THR A 59 8.55 -0.53 -16.47
C THR A 59 9.81 -0.66 -15.61
N THR A 60 10.47 0.47 -15.33
CA THR A 60 11.77 0.54 -14.66
C THR A 60 11.75 -0.15 -13.30
N TYR A 61 10.63 -0.08 -12.57
CA TYR A 61 10.52 -0.56 -11.20
C TYR A 61 9.76 -1.88 -11.06
N LYS A 62 9.26 -2.45 -12.16
CA LYS A 62 8.37 -3.63 -12.13
C LYS A 62 8.97 -4.81 -11.35
N ASP A 63 10.19 -5.22 -11.70
CA ASP A 63 10.84 -6.39 -11.07
C ASP A 63 11.28 -6.11 -9.64
N THR A 64 11.76 -4.88 -9.38
CA THR A 64 12.06 -4.41 -8.01
C THR A 64 10.82 -4.48 -7.12
N LEU A 65 9.66 -4.04 -7.63
CA LEU A 65 8.39 -4.12 -6.91
C LEU A 65 7.99 -5.56 -6.64
N LYS A 66 8.13 -6.48 -7.62
CA LYS A 66 7.86 -7.91 -7.38
C LYS A 66 8.68 -8.46 -6.22
N PHE A 67 9.98 -8.19 -6.20
CA PHE A 67 10.88 -8.62 -5.13
C PHE A 67 10.47 -8.02 -3.77
N TYR A 68 10.20 -6.72 -3.75
CA TYR A 68 9.83 -5.98 -2.56
C TYR A 68 8.48 -6.38 -1.96
N PHE A 69 7.47 -6.68 -2.77
CA PHE A 69 6.20 -7.21 -2.27
C PHE A 69 6.37 -8.57 -1.59
N THR A 70 7.20 -9.47 -2.15
CA THR A 70 7.53 -10.75 -1.52
C THR A 70 8.20 -10.54 -0.16
N LEU A 71 9.12 -9.59 -0.06
CA LEU A 71 9.77 -9.26 1.20
C LEU A 71 8.78 -8.68 2.22
N ALA A 72 7.93 -7.74 1.80
CA ALA A 72 6.91 -7.15 2.65
C ALA A 72 5.90 -8.20 3.17
N GLU A 73 5.51 -9.17 2.33
CA GLU A 73 4.63 -10.28 2.74
C GLU A 73 5.32 -11.22 3.74
N SER A 74 6.62 -11.45 3.61
CA SER A 74 7.37 -12.28 4.56
C SER A 74 7.43 -11.68 5.97
N VAL A 75 7.35 -10.35 6.09
CA VAL A 75 7.38 -9.65 7.38
C VAL A 75 5.96 -9.40 7.92
N GLY A 76 5.04 -8.97 7.05
CA GLY A 76 3.64 -8.77 7.38
C GLY A 76 2.75 -9.65 6.51
N PRO A 77 2.50 -10.91 6.92
CA PRO A 77 1.70 -11.84 6.14
C PRO A 77 0.35 -11.26 5.76
N LYS A 78 -0.01 -11.37 4.47
CA LYS A 78 -1.25 -10.86 3.89
C LYS A 78 -1.47 -9.35 4.10
N PHE A 79 -0.42 -8.60 4.41
CA PHE A 79 -0.41 -7.15 4.60
C PHE A 79 -1.37 -6.64 5.69
N LEU A 80 -1.61 -7.44 6.73
CA LEU A 80 -2.58 -7.12 7.79
C LEU A 80 -2.34 -5.78 8.49
N ASN A 81 -1.07 -5.40 8.65
CA ASN A 81 -0.64 -4.18 9.34
C ASN A 81 -0.20 -3.07 8.36
N GLY A 82 -0.51 -3.19 7.07
CA GLY A 82 -0.01 -2.27 6.04
C GLY A 82 -1.00 -2.08 4.91
N GLN A 83 -2.02 -1.26 5.15
CA GLN A 83 -3.06 -0.96 4.16
C GLN A 83 -2.50 -0.29 2.90
N THR A 84 -1.36 0.39 3.03
CA THR A 84 -0.64 1.03 1.92
C THR A 84 -0.14 0.03 0.87
N TYR A 85 0.11 -1.23 1.23
CA TYR A 85 0.55 -2.25 0.28
C TYR A 85 -0.56 -2.69 -0.68
N GLY A 86 -1.81 -2.79 -0.21
CA GLY A 86 -2.95 -3.06 -1.09
C GLY A 86 -3.14 -1.96 -2.14
N TYR A 87 -3.04 -0.70 -1.71
CA TYR A 87 -3.05 0.45 -2.61
C TYR A 87 -1.88 0.39 -3.62
N ALA A 88 -0.66 0.16 -3.15
CA ALA A 88 0.51 0.05 -4.00
C ALA A 88 0.38 -1.07 -5.04
N ALA A 89 -0.13 -2.23 -4.65
CA ALA A 89 -0.35 -3.36 -5.53
C ALA A 89 -1.40 -3.04 -6.61
N ALA A 90 -2.48 -2.35 -6.26
CA ALA A 90 -3.46 -1.89 -7.24
C ALA A 90 -2.86 -0.89 -8.26
N ARG A 91 -1.99 0.02 -7.81
CA ARG A 91 -1.26 0.94 -8.69
C ARG A 91 -0.28 0.19 -9.60
N ALA A 92 0.44 -0.80 -9.08
CA ALA A 92 1.33 -1.66 -9.85
C ALA A 92 0.57 -2.49 -10.89
N TYR A 93 -0.60 -3.05 -10.55
CA TYR A 93 -1.45 -3.73 -11.53
C TYR A 93 -1.90 -2.78 -12.65
N THR A 94 -2.29 -1.55 -12.29
CA THR A 94 -2.67 -0.53 -13.28
C THR A 94 -1.50 -0.16 -14.20
N ALA A 95 -0.27 -0.08 -13.67
CA ALA A 95 0.92 0.26 -14.43
C ALA A 95 1.38 -0.87 -15.37
N TYR A 96 1.30 -2.12 -14.92
CA TYR A 96 2.00 -3.25 -15.58
C TYR A 96 1.09 -4.36 -16.11
N GLN A 97 -0.21 -4.33 -15.76
CA GLN A 97 -1.20 -5.36 -16.07
C GLN A 97 -0.77 -6.79 -15.69
N ASN A 98 0.13 -6.92 -14.70
CA ASN A 98 0.60 -8.21 -14.24
C ASN A 98 -0.36 -8.76 -13.16
N PRO A 99 -0.99 -9.95 -13.37
CA PRO A 99 -1.93 -10.55 -12.42
C PRO A 99 -1.36 -10.83 -11.02
N ASP A 100 -0.03 -10.94 -10.88
CA ASP A 100 0.63 -11.06 -9.57
C ASP A 100 0.24 -9.88 -8.66
N PHE A 101 0.28 -8.65 -9.19
CA PHE A 101 -0.08 -7.45 -8.42
C PHE A 101 -1.57 -7.35 -8.12
N LEU A 102 -2.42 -7.85 -9.02
CA LEU A 102 -3.86 -7.95 -8.75
C LEU A 102 -4.13 -8.90 -7.57
N THR A 103 -3.43 -10.03 -7.56
CA THR A 103 -3.54 -11.02 -6.47
C THR A 103 -3.11 -10.42 -5.14
N LEU A 104 -2.00 -9.69 -5.11
CA LEU A 104 -1.52 -8.98 -3.91
C LEU A 104 -2.53 -7.92 -3.41
N ALA A 105 -3.10 -7.13 -4.33
CA ALA A 105 -4.12 -6.14 -3.99
C ALA A 105 -5.38 -6.80 -3.39
N ALA A 106 -5.86 -7.87 -4.02
CA ALA A 106 -7.01 -8.63 -3.54
C ALA A 106 -6.76 -9.26 -2.17
N THR A 107 -5.57 -9.81 -1.93
CA THR A 107 -5.16 -10.37 -0.64
C THR A 107 -5.18 -9.31 0.46
N SER A 108 -4.56 -8.14 0.23
CA SER A 108 -4.56 -7.04 1.21
C SER A 108 -5.98 -6.57 1.53
N TRP A 109 -6.82 -6.41 0.50
CA TRP A 109 -8.22 -6.03 0.69
C TRP A 109 -9.03 -7.06 1.48
N ALA A 110 -8.88 -8.35 1.15
CA ALA A 110 -9.56 -9.44 1.84
C ALA A 110 -9.13 -9.56 3.32
N SER A 111 -7.86 -9.28 3.62
CA SER A 111 -7.34 -9.20 4.99
C SER A 111 -8.00 -8.09 5.79
N ALA A 112 -8.02 -6.86 5.24
CA ALA A 112 -8.62 -5.71 5.91
C ALA A 112 -10.13 -5.88 6.13
N ARG A 113 -10.83 -6.51 5.18
CA ARG A 113 -12.29 -6.77 5.26
C ARG A 113 -12.70 -7.57 6.50
N ARG A 114 -11.82 -8.40 7.08
CA ARG A 114 -12.10 -9.15 8.32
C ARG A 114 -12.30 -8.26 9.54
N TYR A 115 -11.89 -6.98 9.45
CA TYR A 115 -12.01 -5.98 10.51
C TYR A 115 -13.04 -4.88 10.18
N THR A 116 -13.73 -5.01 9.03
CA THR A 116 -14.84 -4.13 8.67
C THR A 116 -16.17 -4.76 9.04
N ILE A 117 -17.10 -3.98 9.59
CA ILE A 117 -18.44 -4.44 9.95
C ILE A 117 -19.26 -4.65 8.67
N SER A 118 -19.76 -5.86 8.43
CA SER A 118 -20.75 -6.12 7.38
C SER A 118 -22.15 -5.65 7.79
N SER A 119 -23.08 -5.51 6.83
CA SER A 119 -24.46 -5.16 7.13
C SER A 119 -25.13 -6.17 8.07
N GLU A 120 -24.84 -7.46 7.91
CA GLU A 120 -25.33 -8.53 8.79
C GLU A 120 -24.75 -8.38 10.20
N GLN A 121 -23.44 -8.12 10.31
CA GLN A 121 -22.76 -7.91 11.59
C GLN A 121 -23.24 -6.64 12.31
N ALA A 122 -23.62 -5.61 11.56
CA ALA A 122 -24.26 -4.41 12.13
C ALA A 122 -25.62 -4.73 12.75
N VAL A 123 -26.37 -5.68 12.18
CA VAL A 123 -27.66 -6.14 12.71
C VAL A 123 -27.48 -7.05 13.92
N THR A 124 -26.55 -8.01 13.87
CA THR A 124 -26.29 -8.91 15.01
C THR A 124 -25.55 -8.22 16.15
N GLY A 125 -24.98 -7.05 15.89
CA GLY A 125 -24.19 -6.31 16.86
C GLY A 125 -22.85 -6.98 17.20
N THR A 126 -22.35 -7.91 16.38
CA THR A 126 -21.18 -8.73 16.71
C THR A 126 -20.27 -8.95 15.51
N MET A 127 -18.96 -9.12 15.75
CA MET A 127 -18.01 -9.58 14.74
C MET A 127 -17.08 -10.66 15.32
N GLU A 128 -16.59 -11.55 14.46
CA GLU A 128 -15.68 -12.63 14.86
C GLU A 128 -14.36 -12.09 15.44
N THR A 129 -13.85 -11.00 14.86
CA THR A 129 -12.53 -10.44 15.19
C THR A 129 -12.52 -9.53 16.42
N LYS A 130 -13.69 -9.15 16.97
CA LYS A 130 -13.82 -8.33 18.19
C LYS A 130 -15.01 -8.75 19.05
N GLN A 131 -14.72 -9.08 20.30
CA GLN A 131 -15.68 -9.57 21.31
C GLN A 131 -16.37 -8.42 22.06
N PHE A 132 -16.99 -7.48 21.35
CA PHE A 132 -17.88 -6.49 21.97
C PHE A 132 -19.13 -6.29 21.13
N THR A 133 -20.21 -5.90 21.80
CA THR A 133 -21.48 -5.63 21.14
C THR A 133 -21.46 -4.22 20.52
N PHE A 134 -21.76 -4.11 19.24
CA PHE A 134 -21.95 -2.81 18.60
C PHE A 134 -23.19 -2.12 19.15
N ALA A 135 -23.08 -0.82 19.42
CA ALA A 135 -24.26 0.01 19.66
C ALA A 135 -25.07 0.11 18.36
N SER A 136 -26.35 -0.25 18.41
CA SER A 136 -27.27 -0.19 17.27
C SER A 136 -27.77 1.24 16.97
N SER A 137 -27.49 2.19 17.86
CA SER A 137 -27.83 3.61 17.72
C SER A 137 -26.74 4.48 18.34
N CYS A 138 -26.48 5.64 17.74
CA CYS A 138 -25.69 6.68 18.39
C CYS A 138 -26.53 7.32 19.50
N ASN A 139 -26.03 7.33 20.73
CA ASN A 139 -26.63 8.15 21.78
C ASN A 139 -26.24 9.60 21.49
N CYS A 140 -27.17 10.41 20.99
CA CYS A 140 -27.03 11.85 20.99
C CYS A 140 -27.24 12.36 22.42
N GLU A 141 -26.21 12.27 23.26
CA GLU A 141 -26.14 13.10 24.47
C GLU A 141 -25.68 14.49 24.05
N CYS A 142 -26.64 15.32 23.63
CA CYS A 142 -26.45 16.76 23.55
C CYS A 142 -26.64 17.33 24.96
N HIS A 143 -25.52 17.64 25.64
CA HIS A 143 -25.51 18.47 26.85
C HIS A 143 -25.27 19.93 26.50
#